data_AF-A0A9D7J9W3-F1
#
_entry.id   AF-A0A9D7J9W3-F1
#
_cell.length_a   1.000
_cell.length_b   1.000
_cell.length_c   1.000
_cell.angle_alpha   90.00
_cell.angle_beta   90.00
_cell.angle_gamma   90.00
#
_symmetry.space_group_name_H-M   'P 1'
#
loop_
_entity.id
_entity.type
_entity.pdbx_description
1 polymer ?
#
loop_
_entity_poly.entity_id
_entity_poly.type
_entity_poly.pdbx_seq_one_letter_code
_entity_poly.pdbx_strand_id
1 'polypeptide(L)'
;MRIHNIKAGFSTNSSSSHSLLFFAPDTVPADDLDGVDGDSTYGWSDFTLASPDAKMAYLGAQIMLSLRDSVGETLAARLASQIVGAPVAADGYVDHQSAWVLPMAWDGRGPDLAFLTELAAMLRRDGVVVIGGNDNITGEYAGHPLLGAGPRISAKLPTEGPGRPDSRPVARRDPSGYWTLYYRATGGRIRLSLDLTTQAATPTKAAAPDLVDLKITDYCPFDCPMCYQDSTRTGRHADYAQVQHTLRMLGDLRVFEVAIGGGEPTLHPKFAEIVDAAAMAHVVPNFTTKNVPYVSSTVGAAVIEKCGGFAVSVGRGDDVRQLAAHVTGAAREKLTVQHIVGMEAFRTQGVITACAAAQIPLTLLGYKYTGRGAMHAKSLQRNPRPDGWIDDVKYVLADQGRWSSFKVAVDTVLADKFYDRLIDEGVPEWCLTRKDGQFSAYVDAVTGRVHPSSYEDHPGVEFVDATTFTAAYQGFAV
;
A
#
# COMPACT_ATOMS: atom_id res chain seq x y z
N MET A 1 -1.67 -6.83 -18.61
CA MET A 1 -1.08 -6.40 -17.32
C MET A 1 -1.06 -7.59 -16.38
N ARG A 2 0.08 -7.94 -15.77
CA ARG A 2 0.12 -8.93 -14.68
C ARG A 2 0.18 -8.18 -13.35
N ILE A 3 -0.78 -8.43 -12.48
CA ILE A 3 -0.89 -7.84 -11.13
C ILE A 3 -0.32 -8.86 -10.15
N HIS A 4 0.67 -8.47 -9.34
CA HIS A 4 1.36 -9.35 -8.40
C HIS A 4 0.95 -9.12 -6.93
N ASN A 5 0.39 -7.96 -6.59
CA ASN A 5 -0.10 -7.63 -5.24
C ASN A 5 -1.09 -6.45 -5.30
N ILE A 6 -2.18 -6.49 -4.51
CA ILE A 6 -3.17 -5.41 -4.28
C ILE A 6 -3.58 -5.42 -2.80
N LYS A 7 -3.94 -4.27 -2.24
CA LYS A 7 -4.66 -4.12 -0.95
C LYS A 7 -5.80 -3.11 -1.10
N ALA A 8 -7.03 -3.44 -0.70
CA ALA A 8 -8.24 -2.73 -1.16
C ALA A 8 -9.11 -2.03 -0.09
N GLY A 9 -10.08 -1.25 -0.57
CA GLY A 9 -11.12 -0.54 0.20
C GLY A 9 -12.51 -0.63 -0.46
N PHE A 10 -13.50 0.07 0.10
CA PHE A 10 -14.91 -0.01 -0.33
C PHE A 10 -15.24 0.93 -1.51
N SER A 11 -16.41 0.75 -2.14
CA SER A 11 -16.82 1.53 -3.33
C SER A 11 -18.31 1.87 -3.30
N THR A 12 -18.66 3.09 -3.74
CA THR A 12 -20.03 3.59 -3.93
C THR A 12 -20.11 4.72 -4.96
N ASN A 13 -20.63 4.45 -6.16
CA ASN A 13 -21.39 5.33 -7.08
C ASN A 13 -21.57 4.61 -8.45
N SER A 14 -22.16 5.26 -9.46
CA SER A 14 -22.83 4.62 -10.63
C SER A 14 -22.69 5.49 -11.90
N SER A 15 -22.67 4.99 -13.15
CA SER A 15 -22.54 3.60 -13.64
C SER A 15 -22.13 3.56 -15.14
N SER A 16 -20.89 3.12 -15.43
CA SER A 16 -20.38 2.61 -16.72
C SER A 16 -19.08 1.82 -16.48
N SER A 17 -18.65 0.89 -17.37
CA SER A 17 -17.41 0.12 -17.11
C SER A 17 -16.53 -0.15 -18.33
N HIS A 18 -15.29 0.36 -18.32
CA HIS A 18 -14.27 0.05 -19.33
C HIS A 18 -13.33 -1.07 -18.87
N SER A 19 -12.91 -1.93 -19.80
CA SER A 19 -12.07 -3.11 -19.54
C SER A 19 -10.91 -3.24 -20.52
N LEU A 20 -9.78 -3.79 -20.06
CA LEU A 20 -8.63 -4.18 -20.90
C LEU A 20 -8.64 -5.69 -21.13
N LEU A 21 -8.71 -6.10 -22.40
CA LEU A 21 -8.72 -7.49 -22.83
C LEU A 21 -7.40 -7.86 -23.51
N PHE A 22 -7.03 -9.14 -23.42
CA PHE A 22 -5.78 -9.69 -23.95
C PHE A 22 -6.10 -10.92 -24.81
N PHE A 23 -5.99 -10.76 -26.13
CA PHE A 23 -6.27 -11.76 -27.16
C PHE A 23 -4.98 -12.37 -27.71
N ALA A 24 -5.08 -13.55 -28.33
CA ALA A 24 -4.02 -14.05 -29.21
C ALA A 24 -3.99 -13.20 -30.51
N PRO A 25 -2.83 -12.96 -31.15
CA PRO A 25 -2.71 -12.01 -32.26
C PRO A 25 -3.59 -12.29 -33.49
N ASP A 26 -4.05 -13.53 -33.65
CA ASP A 26 -4.94 -14.03 -34.69
C ASP A 26 -6.43 -14.00 -34.34
N THR A 27 -6.77 -13.55 -33.13
CA THR A 27 -8.15 -13.53 -32.58
C THR A 27 -8.64 -12.15 -32.17
N VAL A 28 -7.91 -11.09 -32.56
CA VAL A 28 -8.22 -9.72 -32.16
C VAL A 28 -9.48 -9.24 -32.91
N PRO A 29 -10.50 -8.69 -32.22
CA PRO A 29 -11.64 -8.06 -32.88
C PRO A 29 -11.18 -6.83 -33.70
N ALA A 30 -12.01 -6.42 -34.65
CA ALA A 30 -11.84 -5.12 -35.31
C ALA A 30 -12.19 -3.97 -34.35
N ASP A 31 -11.83 -2.74 -34.73
CA ASP A 31 -12.39 -1.55 -34.08
C ASP A 31 -13.91 -1.52 -34.30
N ASP A 32 -14.63 -1.16 -33.24
CA ASP A 32 -16.05 -0.85 -33.26
C ASP A 32 -16.28 0.44 -32.46
N LEU A 33 -16.80 1.46 -33.13
CA LEU A 33 -17.04 2.78 -32.54
C LEU A 33 -18.53 3.16 -32.63
N ASP A 34 -19.43 2.19 -32.90
CA ASP A 34 -20.87 2.42 -33.03
C ASP A 34 -21.50 2.79 -31.68
N GLY A 35 -21.37 4.09 -31.34
CA GLY A 35 -21.92 4.69 -30.14
C GLY A 35 -21.01 5.70 -29.44
N VAL A 36 -19.76 5.90 -29.86
CA VAL A 36 -18.94 6.99 -29.32
C VAL A 36 -19.65 8.33 -29.61
N ASP A 37 -19.98 9.10 -28.57
CA ASP A 37 -20.83 10.31 -28.64
C ASP A 37 -20.17 11.54 -29.33
N GLY A 38 -19.36 11.30 -30.37
CA GLY A 38 -18.46 12.27 -31.01
C GLY A 38 -17.02 11.78 -31.11
N ASP A 39 -16.12 12.62 -31.63
CA ASP A 39 -14.69 12.30 -31.67
C ASP A 39 -14.10 12.32 -30.25
N SER A 40 -13.54 11.20 -29.78
CA SER A 40 -12.87 11.05 -28.47
C SER A 40 -13.77 11.13 -27.21
N THR A 41 -15.03 10.69 -27.29
CA THR A 41 -15.99 10.68 -26.15
C THR A 41 -16.40 9.27 -25.72
N TYR A 42 -15.61 8.70 -24.81
CA TYR A 42 -15.77 7.34 -24.28
C TYR A 42 -16.76 7.31 -23.11
N GLY A 43 -18.03 7.46 -23.46
CA GLY A 43 -19.15 7.63 -22.53
C GLY A 43 -19.96 6.35 -22.28
N TRP A 44 -21.25 6.42 -22.58
CA TRP A 44 -22.23 5.42 -22.13
C TRP A 44 -22.40 4.23 -23.08
N SER A 45 -22.01 4.38 -24.34
CA SER A 45 -22.20 3.38 -25.39
C SER A 45 -21.10 2.32 -25.42
N ASP A 46 -21.43 1.18 -26.02
CA ASP A 46 -20.48 0.11 -26.28
C ASP A 46 -19.44 0.55 -27.32
N PHE A 47 -18.17 0.16 -27.11
CA PHE A 47 -17.10 0.38 -28.08
C PHE A 47 -15.98 -0.65 -27.92
N THR A 48 -15.28 -0.96 -29.01
CA THR A 48 -14.07 -1.79 -29.07
C THR A 48 -12.93 -1.01 -29.73
N LEU A 49 -11.82 -0.81 -29.00
CA LEU A 49 -10.60 -0.17 -29.49
C LEU A 49 -9.49 -1.22 -29.57
N ALA A 50 -9.25 -1.73 -30.77
CA ALA A 50 -8.23 -2.72 -31.10
C ALA A 50 -7.01 -2.10 -31.82
N SER A 51 -7.21 -1.07 -32.65
CA SER A 51 -6.12 -0.41 -33.38
C SER A 51 -5.22 0.43 -32.46
N PRO A 52 -3.92 0.59 -32.79
CA PRO A 52 -3.01 1.44 -32.02
C PRO A 52 -3.52 2.88 -31.88
N ASP A 53 -4.10 3.45 -32.94
CA ASP A 53 -4.54 4.85 -32.96
C ASP A 53 -5.78 5.06 -32.09
N ALA A 54 -6.80 4.19 -32.18
CA ALA A 54 -7.98 4.27 -31.31
C ALA A 54 -7.60 4.13 -29.81
N LYS A 55 -6.66 3.23 -29.49
CA LYS A 55 -6.15 3.06 -28.13
C LYS A 55 -5.32 4.26 -27.65
N MET A 56 -4.63 4.97 -28.54
CA MET A 56 -3.89 6.19 -28.20
C MET A 56 -4.80 7.41 -28.03
N ALA A 57 -5.88 7.53 -28.81
CA ALA A 57 -6.92 8.54 -28.57
C ALA A 57 -7.56 8.35 -27.18
N TYR A 58 -7.88 7.11 -26.80
CA TYR A 58 -8.41 6.78 -25.47
C TYR A 58 -7.42 7.10 -24.34
N LEU A 59 -6.17 6.67 -24.44
CA LEU A 59 -5.14 7.03 -23.45
C LEU A 59 -4.92 8.56 -23.41
N GLY A 60 -5.04 9.24 -24.55
CA GLY A 60 -4.95 10.68 -24.66
C GLY A 60 -6.04 11.39 -23.87
N ALA A 61 -7.31 10.97 -24.03
CA ALA A 61 -8.44 11.47 -23.26
C ALA A 61 -8.25 11.21 -21.75
N GLN A 62 -7.79 10.02 -21.35
CA GLN A 62 -7.45 9.70 -19.95
C GLN A 62 -6.39 10.65 -19.36
N ILE A 63 -5.30 10.91 -20.09
CA ILE A 63 -4.24 11.84 -19.65
C ILE A 63 -4.77 13.27 -19.60
N MET A 64 -5.54 13.70 -20.60
CA MET A 64 -6.11 15.06 -20.65
C MET A 64 -7.03 15.31 -19.44
N LEU A 65 -7.98 14.42 -19.18
CA LEU A 65 -8.88 14.51 -18.01
C LEU A 65 -8.11 14.50 -16.69
N SER A 66 -7.04 13.72 -16.59
CA SER A 66 -6.17 13.71 -15.42
C SER A 66 -5.43 15.03 -15.20
N LEU A 67 -5.23 15.85 -16.23
CA LEU A 67 -4.45 17.09 -16.15
C LEU A 67 -5.29 18.37 -16.19
N ARG A 68 -6.50 18.36 -16.78
CA ARG A 68 -7.28 19.58 -17.07
C ARG A 68 -7.54 20.45 -15.84
N ASP A 69 -7.84 19.86 -14.69
CA ASP A 69 -8.15 20.59 -13.45
C ASP A 69 -6.91 21.30 -12.87
N SER A 70 -5.70 20.88 -13.28
CA SER A 70 -4.42 21.43 -12.81
C SER A 70 -3.79 22.43 -13.78
N VAL A 71 -4.00 22.29 -15.09
CA VAL A 71 -3.31 23.10 -16.13
C VAL A 71 -4.23 23.69 -17.21
N GLY A 72 -5.54 23.42 -17.15
CA GLY A 72 -6.51 23.80 -18.18
C GLY A 72 -6.54 22.83 -19.37
N GLU A 73 -7.73 22.64 -19.95
CA GLU A 73 -8.03 21.66 -21.01
C GLU A 73 -7.11 21.78 -22.23
N THR A 74 -6.88 22.99 -22.74
CA THR A 74 -6.03 23.20 -23.93
C THR A 74 -4.58 22.79 -23.72
N LEU A 75 -4.02 23.00 -22.52
CA LEU A 75 -2.65 22.60 -22.20
C LEU A 75 -2.59 21.11 -21.87
N ALA A 76 -3.56 20.58 -21.13
CA ALA A 76 -3.72 19.15 -20.86
C ALA A 76 -3.78 18.33 -22.16
N ALA A 77 -4.57 18.77 -23.15
CA ALA A 77 -4.70 18.10 -24.45
C ALA A 77 -3.39 18.12 -25.27
N ARG A 78 -2.65 19.24 -25.24
CA ARG A 78 -1.32 19.33 -25.89
C ARG A 78 -0.30 18.40 -25.24
N LEU A 79 -0.25 18.33 -23.91
CA LEU A 79 0.63 17.43 -23.17
C LEU A 79 0.26 15.97 -23.43
N ALA A 80 -1.04 15.64 -23.37
CA ALA A 80 -1.55 14.32 -23.73
C ALA A 80 -1.14 13.94 -25.15
N SER A 81 -1.32 14.84 -26.12
CA SER A 81 -0.95 14.61 -27.54
C SER A 81 0.54 14.30 -27.71
N GLN A 82 1.42 14.99 -26.97
CA GLN A 82 2.86 14.71 -26.98
C GLN A 82 3.20 13.35 -26.36
N ILE A 83 2.51 12.94 -25.30
CA ILE A 83 2.75 11.66 -24.63
C ILE A 83 2.25 10.48 -25.46
N VAL A 84 1.06 10.59 -26.08
CA VAL A 84 0.48 9.52 -26.90
C VAL A 84 0.94 9.54 -28.36
N GLY A 85 1.61 10.61 -28.81
CA GLY A 85 2.11 10.75 -30.18
C GLY A 85 1.02 10.92 -31.24
N ALA A 86 -0.19 11.29 -30.83
CA ALA A 86 -1.38 11.45 -31.67
C ALA A 86 -2.18 12.68 -31.21
N PRO A 87 -3.01 13.32 -32.06
CA PRO A 87 -3.86 14.44 -31.64
C PRO A 87 -4.85 14.02 -30.55
N VAL A 88 -5.02 14.86 -29.53
CA VAL A 88 -6.01 14.69 -28.45
C VAL A 88 -6.92 15.91 -28.39
N ALA A 89 -8.23 15.69 -28.37
CA ALA A 89 -9.24 16.73 -28.25
C ALA A 89 -9.23 17.37 -26.85
N ALA A 90 -9.51 18.66 -26.75
CA ALA A 90 -9.55 19.38 -25.46
C ALA A 90 -10.86 19.16 -24.69
N ASP A 91 -11.92 18.83 -25.43
CA ASP A 91 -13.26 18.45 -25.01
C ASP A 91 -13.47 16.92 -24.94
N GLY A 92 -12.41 16.13 -25.13
CA GLY A 92 -12.45 14.67 -25.03
C GLY A 92 -12.98 14.18 -23.67
N TYR A 93 -13.83 13.16 -23.70
CA TYR A 93 -14.52 12.63 -22.52
C TYR A 93 -14.20 11.16 -22.29
N VAL A 94 -14.12 10.77 -21.03
CA VAL A 94 -14.14 9.39 -20.55
C VAL A 94 -15.06 9.41 -19.35
N ASP A 95 -15.98 8.44 -19.26
CA ASP A 95 -16.86 8.42 -18.10
C ASP A 95 -16.09 8.38 -16.78
N HIS A 96 -16.60 9.12 -15.81
CA HIS A 96 -15.99 9.34 -14.50
C HIS A 96 -15.70 8.06 -13.71
N GLN A 97 -16.41 6.95 -13.98
CA GLN A 97 -16.12 5.65 -13.38
C GLN A 97 -14.95 4.90 -14.04
N SER A 98 -14.74 5.17 -15.32
CA SER A 98 -13.69 4.58 -16.14
C SER A 98 -12.45 5.47 -16.25
N ALA A 99 -12.49 6.69 -15.71
CA ALA A 99 -11.37 7.60 -15.60
C ALA A 99 -10.23 7.02 -14.73
N TRP A 100 -9.02 6.98 -15.27
CA TRP A 100 -7.87 6.36 -14.61
C TRP A 100 -7.16 7.32 -13.64
N VAL A 101 -6.89 6.84 -12.43
CA VAL A 101 -6.02 7.52 -11.46
C VAL A 101 -4.57 7.26 -11.84
N LEU A 102 -4.09 8.03 -12.83
CA LEU A 102 -2.72 7.93 -13.35
C LEU A 102 -1.68 8.34 -12.30
N PRO A 103 -0.51 7.68 -12.25
CA PRO A 103 0.51 7.98 -11.26
C PRO A 103 1.22 9.31 -11.52
N MET A 104 1.58 9.97 -10.43
CA MET A 104 2.37 11.19 -10.41
C MET A 104 3.87 10.86 -10.38
N ALA A 105 4.68 11.83 -10.84
CA ALA A 105 6.12 11.82 -10.65
C ALA A 105 6.47 11.76 -9.14
N TRP A 106 7.69 11.32 -8.80
CA TRP A 106 8.08 11.01 -7.42
C TRP A 106 7.88 12.16 -6.42
N ASP A 107 8.15 13.40 -6.83
CA ASP A 107 7.98 14.62 -6.04
C ASP A 107 6.51 15.07 -5.91
N GLY A 108 5.59 14.38 -6.58
CA GLY A 108 4.17 14.71 -6.66
C GLY A 108 3.81 15.77 -7.72
N ARG A 109 4.75 16.20 -8.56
CA ARG A 109 4.56 17.33 -9.49
C ARG A 109 4.38 16.88 -10.93
N GLY A 110 3.13 16.73 -11.34
CA GLY A 110 2.77 16.25 -12.68
C GLY A 110 2.84 14.72 -12.80
N PRO A 111 2.50 14.18 -13.99
CA PRO A 111 2.39 12.74 -14.22
C PRO A 111 3.76 12.07 -14.35
N ASP A 112 3.85 10.77 -14.00
CA ASP A 112 5.05 9.99 -14.28
C ASP A 112 5.14 9.64 -15.77
N LEU A 113 5.94 10.42 -16.51
CA LEU A 113 6.10 10.26 -17.96
C LEU A 113 6.71 8.92 -18.36
N ALA A 114 7.54 8.30 -17.52
CA ALA A 114 8.15 7.00 -17.82
C ALA A 114 7.09 5.89 -17.70
N PHE A 115 6.23 5.95 -16.68
CA PHE A 115 5.09 5.05 -16.55
C PHE A 115 4.11 5.22 -17.72
N LEU A 116 3.75 6.46 -18.07
CA LEU A 116 2.85 6.73 -19.20
C LEU A 116 3.43 6.26 -20.54
N THR A 117 4.74 6.37 -20.74
CA THR A 117 5.41 5.86 -21.95
C THR A 117 5.30 4.33 -22.05
N GLU A 118 5.54 3.60 -20.97
CA GLU A 118 5.39 2.14 -20.97
C GLU A 118 3.92 1.69 -21.02
N LEU A 119 2.99 2.45 -20.42
CA LEU A 119 1.55 2.20 -20.53
C LEU A 119 1.07 2.38 -21.97
N ALA A 120 1.53 3.43 -22.65
CA ALA A 120 1.26 3.66 -24.06
C ALA A 120 1.87 2.56 -24.94
N ALA A 121 3.09 2.12 -24.66
CA ALA A 121 3.72 1.00 -25.36
C ALA A 121 2.95 -0.32 -25.16
N MET A 122 2.48 -0.60 -23.94
CA MET A 122 1.66 -1.79 -23.63
C MET A 122 0.32 -1.75 -24.38
N LEU A 123 -0.39 -0.62 -24.37
CA LEU A 123 -1.67 -0.46 -25.06
C LEU A 123 -1.53 -0.56 -26.59
N ARG A 124 -0.44 -0.05 -27.19
CA ARG A 124 -0.22 -0.16 -28.65
C ARG A 124 0.00 -1.58 -29.16
N ARG A 125 0.26 -2.57 -28.29
CA ARG A 125 0.51 -3.96 -28.71
C ARG A 125 -0.71 -4.58 -29.40
N ASP A 126 -0.42 -5.41 -30.41
CA ASP A 126 -1.40 -6.32 -30.99
C ASP A 126 -1.94 -7.28 -29.91
N GLY A 127 -3.23 -7.61 -29.99
CA GLY A 127 -3.93 -8.42 -28.99
C GLY A 127 -4.34 -7.67 -27.71
N VAL A 128 -3.90 -6.42 -27.48
CA VAL A 128 -4.47 -5.59 -26.41
C VAL A 128 -5.66 -4.81 -26.96
N VAL A 129 -6.81 -4.93 -26.30
CA VAL A 129 -8.07 -4.28 -26.70
C VAL A 129 -8.64 -3.52 -25.50
N VAL A 130 -9.13 -2.31 -25.72
CA VAL A 130 -9.97 -1.59 -24.74
C VAL A 130 -11.42 -1.79 -25.16
N ILE A 131 -12.29 -2.19 -24.25
CA ILE A 131 -13.74 -2.13 -24.47
C ILE A 131 -14.37 -1.18 -23.45
N GLY A 132 -15.43 -0.48 -23.87
CA GLY A 132 -16.35 0.24 -23.00
C GLY A 132 -17.78 -0.17 -23.27
N GLY A 133 -18.70 0.32 -22.45
CA GLY A 133 -20.11 -0.04 -22.56
C GLY A 133 -20.93 0.18 -21.30
N ASN A 134 -22.23 -0.03 -21.45
CA ASN A 134 -23.21 0.23 -20.41
C ASN A 134 -23.40 -0.97 -19.48
N ASP A 135 -23.13 -0.81 -18.18
CA ASP A 135 -23.34 -1.83 -17.15
C ASP A 135 -24.71 -1.73 -16.45
N ASN A 136 -25.56 -0.77 -16.83
CA ASN A 136 -26.92 -0.60 -16.28
C ASN A 136 -27.98 -1.50 -16.92
N ILE A 137 -27.69 -2.10 -18.08
CA ILE A 137 -28.68 -2.87 -18.84
C ILE A 137 -28.68 -4.32 -18.35
N THR A 138 -29.86 -4.87 -18.11
CA THR A 138 -30.06 -6.28 -17.72
C THR A 138 -30.85 -7.01 -18.81
N GLY A 139 -30.44 -8.23 -19.19
CA GLY A 139 -31.10 -9.04 -20.22
C GLY A 139 -30.17 -9.35 -21.40
N GLU A 140 -30.72 -9.52 -22.60
CA GLU A 140 -29.96 -9.83 -23.84
C GLU A 140 -28.99 -8.71 -24.28
N TYR A 141 -29.13 -7.50 -23.73
CA TYR A 141 -28.30 -6.33 -24.02
C TYR A 141 -27.40 -5.95 -22.83
N ALA A 142 -27.09 -6.91 -21.94
CA ALA A 142 -26.36 -6.65 -20.69
C ALA A 142 -24.84 -6.58 -20.87
N GLY A 143 -24.36 -5.40 -21.28
CA GLY A 143 -22.95 -5.06 -21.38
C GLY A 143 -22.28 -5.58 -22.66
N HIS A 144 -21.10 -5.01 -22.93
CA HIS A 144 -20.35 -5.23 -24.16
C HIS A 144 -20.18 -6.73 -24.53
N PRO A 145 -20.39 -7.15 -25.80
CA PRO A 145 -20.40 -8.57 -26.19
C PRO A 145 -19.14 -9.37 -25.80
N LEU A 146 -17.99 -8.69 -25.72
CA LEU A 146 -16.71 -9.29 -25.32
C LEU A 146 -16.47 -9.35 -23.80
N LEU A 147 -17.36 -8.82 -22.95
CA LEU A 147 -17.18 -8.78 -21.49
C LEU A 147 -17.10 -10.18 -20.84
N GLY A 148 -17.66 -11.20 -21.50
CA GLY A 148 -17.58 -12.61 -21.11
C GLY A 148 -16.38 -13.38 -21.70
N ALA A 149 -15.50 -12.74 -22.45
CA ALA A 149 -14.39 -13.39 -23.16
C ALA A 149 -13.23 -13.76 -22.21
N GLY A 150 -13.38 -14.88 -21.51
CA GLY A 150 -12.30 -15.53 -20.75
C GLY A 150 -12.26 -15.18 -19.25
N PRO A 151 -11.17 -15.57 -18.54
CA PRO A 151 -11.08 -15.43 -17.09
C PRO A 151 -10.92 -13.95 -16.67
N ARG A 152 -11.91 -13.44 -15.92
CA ARG A 152 -11.94 -12.05 -15.45
C ARG A 152 -11.25 -11.89 -14.09
N ILE A 153 -10.30 -10.96 -13.98
CA ILE A 153 -9.72 -10.52 -12.70
C ILE A 153 -10.41 -9.23 -12.26
N SER A 154 -11.47 -9.35 -11.46
CA SER A 154 -12.15 -8.21 -10.82
C SER A 154 -11.53 -7.88 -9.47
N ALA A 155 -10.33 -7.30 -9.46
CA ALA A 155 -9.71 -6.78 -8.24
C ALA A 155 -10.04 -5.29 -8.07
N LYS A 156 -10.63 -4.91 -6.93
CA LYS A 156 -10.75 -3.50 -6.57
C LYS A 156 -9.35 -2.95 -6.28
N LEU A 157 -8.82 -2.14 -7.18
CA LEU A 157 -7.65 -1.32 -6.91
C LEU A 157 -7.95 -0.40 -5.71
N PRO A 158 -6.97 -0.06 -4.85
CA PRO A 158 -7.15 0.98 -3.84
C PRO A 158 -7.45 2.34 -4.49
N THR A 159 -8.73 2.62 -4.73
CA THR A 159 -9.23 3.96 -5.04
C THR A 159 -9.60 4.64 -3.73
N GLU A 160 -8.78 5.57 -3.27
CA GLU A 160 -9.30 6.70 -2.50
C GLU A 160 -10.31 7.42 -3.39
N GLY A 161 -11.48 7.81 -2.84
CA GLY A 161 -12.64 8.20 -3.65
C GLY A 161 -12.39 9.39 -4.60
N PRO A 162 -13.20 9.53 -5.67
CA PRO A 162 -13.04 10.61 -6.65
C PRO A 162 -13.08 11.99 -5.97
N GLY A 163 -12.15 12.86 -6.37
CA GLY A 163 -12.14 14.28 -5.96
C GLY A 163 -11.10 14.70 -4.91
N ARG A 164 -10.22 13.79 -4.46
CA ARG A 164 -9.08 14.14 -3.57
C ARG A 164 -7.75 14.28 -4.35
N PRO A 165 -7.09 15.45 -4.41
CA PRO A 165 -5.81 15.62 -5.11
C PRO A 165 -4.68 14.71 -4.59
N ASP A 166 -4.77 14.33 -3.32
CA ASP A 166 -3.92 13.39 -2.59
C ASP A 166 -4.16 11.89 -2.91
N SER A 167 -5.19 11.57 -3.72
CA SER A 167 -5.55 10.19 -4.09
C SER A 167 -4.66 9.54 -5.18
N ARG A 168 -3.76 10.29 -5.81
CA ARG A 168 -2.93 9.76 -6.91
C ARG A 168 -1.70 9.01 -6.38
N PRO A 169 -1.40 7.80 -6.90
CA PRO A 169 -0.20 7.09 -6.49
C PRO A 169 1.05 7.76 -7.08
N VAL A 170 2.21 7.54 -6.45
CA VAL A 170 3.50 7.68 -7.15
C VAL A 170 3.95 6.34 -7.70
N ALA A 171 4.67 6.37 -8.82
CA ALA A 171 5.24 5.18 -9.44
C ALA A 171 6.74 5.05 -9.16
N ARG A 172 7.21 3.81 -8.99
CA ARG A 172 8.62 3.44 -9.00
C ARG A 172 8.83 2.25 -9.92
N ARG A 173 9.66 2.42 -10.95
CA ARG A 173 10.11 1.33 -11.82
C ARG A 173 11.30 0.64 -11.16
N ASP A 174 11.24 -0.68 -11.05
CA ASP A 174 12.37 -1.48 -10.62
C ASP A 174 13.26 -1.83 -11.84
N PRO A 175 14.60 -1.93 -11.68
CA PRO A 175 15.50 -2.43 -12.72
C PRO A 175 15.11 -3.81 -13.29
N SER A 176 14.46 -4.67 -12.49
CA SER A 176 13.93 -5.98 -12.95
C SER A 176 12.68 -5.90 -13.82
N GLY A 177 12.13 -4.70 -14.09
CA GLY A 177 11.12 -4.46 -15.13
C GLY A 177 9.68 -4.35 -14.65
N TYR A 178 9.40 -4.48 -13.35
CA TYR A 178 8.08 -4.23 -12.78
C TYR A 178 7.94 -2.79 -12.24
N TRP A 179 6.71 -2.37 -12.05
CA TRP A 179 6.34 -1.11 -11.41
C TRP A 179 5.67 -1.34 -10.06
N THR A 180 5.99 -0.49 -9.09
CA THR A 180 5.22 -0.33 -7.84
C THR A 180 4.49 1.00 -7.87
N LEU A 181 3.18 0.98 -7.70
CA LEU A 181 2.35 2.16 -7.44
C LEU A 181 2.10 2.25 -5.93
N TYR A 182 2.29 3.44 -5.34
CA TYR A 182 2.12 3.69 -3.90
C TYR A 182 1.23 4.91 -3.64
N TYR A 183 0.15 4.69 -2.89
CA TYR A 183 -0.81 5.71 -2.49
C TYR A 183 -0.38 6.30 -1.14
N ARG A 184 0.26 7.49 -1.17
CA ARG A 184 0.83 8.14 0.02
C ARG A 184 -0.18 8.38 1.15
N ALA A 185 -1.45 8.62 0.83
CA ALA A 185 -2.52 8.83 1.81
C ALA A 185 -2.91 7.55 2.59
N THR A 186 -2.68 6.35 2.04
CA THR A 186 -3.21 5.09 2.60
C THR A 186 -2.17 4.00 2.87
N GLY A 187 -0.95 4.15 2.36
CA GLY A 187 0.02 3.05 2.25
C GLY A 187 -0.40 1.95 1.27
N GLY A 188 -1.45 2.18 0.47
CA GLY A 188 -1.93 1.25 -0.55
C GLY A 188 -0.84 1.00 -1.60
N ARG A 189 -0.59 -0.27 -1.93
CA ARG A 189 0.42 -0.69 -2.90
C ARG A 189 -0.15 -1.59 -3.97
N ILE A 190 0.35 -1.41 -5.19
CA ILE A 190 0.08 -2.28 -6.33
C ILE A 190 1.42 -2.57 -7.02
N ARG A 191 1.78 -3.85 -7.19
CA ARG A 191 2.94 -4.24 -8.02
C ARG A 191 2.45 -4.86 -9.32
N LEU A 192 2.90 -4.34 -10.46
CA LEU A 192 2.42 -4.75 -11.78
C LEU A 192 3.52 -4.70 -12.84
N SER A 193 3.38 -5.53 -13.87
CA SER A 193 4.23 -5.50 -15.07
C SER A 193 3.41 -5.06 -16.29
N LEU A 194 3.96 -4.09 -17.03
CA LEU A 194 3.41 -3.58 -18.30
C LEU A 194 3.98 -4.33 -19.51
N ASP A 195 5.17 -4.93 -19.40
CA ASP A 195 5.64 -5.90 -20.39
C ASP A 195 4.78 -7.17 -20.34
N LEU A 196 4.30 -7.60 -21.51
CA LEU A 196 3.50 -8.81 -21.73
C LEU A 196 4.23 -9.82 -22.64
N THR A 197 5.43 -9.49 -23.13
CA THR A 197 6.26 -10.35 -23.99
C THR A 197 7.08 -11.32 -23.17
N THR A 198 7.63 -10.87 -22.04
CA THR A 198 8.28 -11.78 -21.10
C THR A 198 7.22 -12.46 -20.23
N GLN A 199 7.46 -13.72 -19.90
CA GLN A 199 6.75 -14.40 -18.81
C GLN A 199 7.28 -13.87 -17.47
N ALA A 200 7.14 -12.57 -17.24
CA ALA A 200 7.76 -11.83 -16.15
C ALA A 200 7.56 -12.58 -14.84
N ALA A 201 8.68 -13.03 -14.26
CA ALA A 201 8.69 -13.76 -13.00
C ALA A 201 8.09 -12.85 -11.92
N THR A 202 7.31 -13.44 -11.01
CA THR A 202 6.79 -12.68 -9.86
C THR A 202 7.98 -12.07 -9.11
N PRO A 203 8.00 -10.74 -8.88
CA PRO A 203 9.10 -10.10 -8.16
C PRO A 203 9.30 -10.76 -6.80
N THR A 204 10.52 -11.19 -6.52
CA THR A 204 10.90 -11.85 -5.24
C THR A 204 11.70 -10.94 -4.32
N LYS A 205 12.34 -9.90 -4.88
CA LYS A 205 13.09 -8.87 -4.15
C LYS A 205 13.07 -7.57 -4.97
N ALA A 206 13.07 -6.41 -4.31
CA ALA A 206 13.24 -5.11 -4.96
C ALA A 206 14.70 -4.68 -5.03
N ALA A 207 15.05 -3.77 -5.93
CA ALA A 207 16.40 -3.17 -6.00
C ALA A 207 16.71 -2.24 -4.81
N ALA A 208 15.68 -1.58 -4.28
CA ALA A 208 15.68 -0.82 -3.03
C ALA A 208 14.39 -1.16 -2.26
N PRO A 209 14.37 -1.14 -0.92
CA PRO A 209 13.17 -1.49 -0.16
C PRO A 209 12.01 -0.55 -0.50
N ASP A 210 10.77 -1.05 -0.41
CA ASP A 210 9.57 -0.22 -0.46
C ASP A 210 9.35 0.48 0.89
N LEU A 211 9.63 -0.23 1.99
CA LEU A 211 9.41 0.16 3.38
C LEU A 211 10.69 -0.05 4.19
N VAL A 212 11.02 0.86 5.11
CA VAL A 212 12.05 0.65 6.13
C VAL A 212 11.46 0.74 7.54
N ASP A 213 11.59 -0.33 8.34
CA ASP A 213 11.39 -0.32 9.79
C ASP A 213 12.57 0.44 10.42
N LEU A 214 12.34 1.64 10.94
CA LEU A 214 13.35 2.59 11.36
C LEU A 214 13.32 2.75 12.88
N LYS A 215 14.22 2.03 13.56
CA LYS A 215 14.44 2.20 15.00
C LYS A 215 15.23 3.47 15.25
N ILE A 216 14.65 4.39 16.02
CA ILE A 216 15.27 5.67 16.44
C ILE A 216 15.68 5.70 17.92
N THR A 217 15.40 4.64 18.68
CA THR A 217 15.62 4.64 20.13
C THR A 217 15.63 3.23 20.72
N ASP A 218 16.52 2.98 21.68
CA ASP A 218 16.45 1.87 22.64
C ASP A 218 15.73 2.26 23.95
N TYR A 219 15.51 3.56 24.18
CA TYR A 219 14.83 4.04 25.38
C TYR A 219 13.34 3.63 25.36
N CYS A 220 12.91 2.90 26.39
CA CYS A 220 11.50 2.54 26.61
C CYS A 220 11.20 2.37 28.12
N PRO A 221 10.24 3.13 28.69
CA PRO A 221 9.90 3.03 30.12
C PRO A 221 8.76 2.05 30.43
N PHE A 222 8.22 1.32 29.44
CA PHE A 222 7.06 0.44 29.62
C PHE A 222 7.39 -0.98 30.12
N ASP A 223 8.68 -1.35 30.17
CA ASP A 223 9.19 -2.65 30.64
C ASP A 223 8.41 -3.88 30.14
N CYS A 224 7.89 -3.83 28.90
CA CYS A 224 7.06 -4.91 28.37
C CYS A 224 7.82 -6.25 28.49
N PRO A 225 7.30 -7.25 29.23
CA PRO A 225 8.05 -8.47 29.51
C PRO A 225 8.32 -9.33 28.26
N MET A 226 7.48 -9.17 27.23
CA MET A 226 7.60 -9.79 25.91
C MET A 226 8.31 -8.92 24.85
N CYS A 227 9.06 -7.89 25.26
CA CYS A 227 9.74 -7.00 24.31
C CYS A 227 10.88 -7.70 23.56
N TYR A 228 10.73 -7.86 22.25
CA TYR A 228 11.72 -8.52 21.40
C TYR A 228 12.95 -7.65 21.08
N GLN A 229 12.78 -6.32 21.10
CA GLN A 229 13.86 -5.33 20.95
C GLN A 229 14.70 -5.11 22.21
N ASP A 230 14.31 -5.71 23.34
CA ASP A 230 14.93 -5.52 24.67
C ASP A 230 15.11 -4.05 25.11
N SER A 231 14.35 -3.11 24.56
CA SER A 231 14.39 -1.69 24.93
C SER A 231 14.14 -1.45 26.44
N THR A 232 14.87 -0.52 27.06
CA THR A 232 14.85 -0.27 28.53
C THR A 232 14.93 1.22 28.87
N ARG A 233 14.79 1.57 30.16
CA ARG A 233 15.03 2.95 30.65
C ARG A 233 16.48 3.43 30.56
N THR A 234 17.44 2.54 30.31
CA THR A 234 18.86 2.90 30.09
C THR A 234 19.27 2.82 28.62
N GLY A 235 18.33 2.52 27.72
CA GLY A 235 18.55 2.57 26.27
C GLY A 235 18.84 3.98 25.78
N ARG A 236 19.61 4.09 24.69
CA ARG A 236 20.00 5.37 24.08
C ARG A 236 19.02 5.77 22.97
N HIS A 237 18.90 7.07 22.75
CA HIS A 237 18.32 7.61 21.52
C HIS A 237 19.34 7.56 20.38
N ALA A 238 18.87 7.48 19.14
CA ALA A 238 19.72 7.70 17.96
C ALA A 238 20.13 9.18 17.88
N ASP A 239 21.21 9.48 17.16
CA ASP A 239 21.54 10.87 16.87
C ASP A 239 20.59 11.44 15.79
N TYR A 240 20.11 12.67 15.99
CA TYR A 240 19.16 13.28 15.07
C TYR A 240 19.76 13.57 13.68
N ALA A 241 21.03 14.00 13.60
CA ALA A 241 21.66 14.25 12.31
C ALA A 241 21.89 12.93 11.55
N GLN A 242 22.23 11.85 12.24
CA GLN A 242 22.29 10.51 11.65
C GLN A 242 20.92 10.04 11.12
N VAL A 243 19.84 10.20 11.90
CA VAL A 243 18.47 9.86 11.45
C VAL A 243 18.07 10.71 10.24
N GLN A 244 18.38 12.01 10.25
CA GLN A 244 18.08 12.91 9.13
C GLN A 244 18.87 12.53 7.87
N HIS A 245 20.15 12.15 7.99
CA HIS A 245 20.97 11.66 6.88
C HIS A 245 20.39 10.38 6.27
N THR A 246 20.04 9.41 7.11
CA THR A 246 19.35 8.18 6.68
C THR A 246 18.05 8.50 5.93
N LEU A 247 17.21 9.39 6.45
CA LEU A 247 15.93 9.73 5.79
C LEU A 247 16.12 10.38 4.41
N ARG A 248 17.11 11.26 4.22
CA ARG A 248 17.45 11.83 2.90
C ARG A 248 17.89 10.73 1.93
N MET A 249 18.81 9.86 2.36
CA MET A 249 19.28 8.72 1.57
C MET A 249 18.14 7.79 1.14
N LEU A 250 17.17 7.52 2.03
CA LEU A 250 15.98 6.74 1.70
C LEU A 250 15.08 7.46 0.67
N GLY A 251 14.98 8.80 0.75
CA GLY A 251 14.31 9.63 -0.27
C GLY A 251 14.98 9.57 -1.64
N ASP A 252 16.31 9.66 -1.70
CA ASP A 252 17.11 9.54 -2.94
C ASP A 252 16.94 8.15 -3.58
N LEU A 253 16.91 7.09 -2.76
CA LEU A 253 16.60 5.71 -3.17
C LEU A 253 15.12 5.47 -3.53
N ARG A 254 14.27 6.49 -3.42
CA ARG A 254 12.82 6.42 -3.63
C ARG A 254 12.17 5.31 -2.79
N VAL A 255 12.51 5.22 -1.51
CA VAL A 255 11.77 4.39 -0.54
C VAL A 255 10.44 5.08 -0.25
N PHE A 256 9.33 4.33 -0.27
CA PHE A 256 8.00 4.93 -0.17
C PHE A 256 7.66 5.39 1.25
N GLU A 257 8.03 4.60 2.25
CA GLU A 257 7.61 4.78 3.63
C GLU A 257 8.63 4.29 4.66
N VAL A 258 8.56 4.89 5.86
CA VAL A 258 9.23 4.38 7.06
C VAL A 258 8.21 4.03 8.13
N ALA A 259 8.47 2.96 8.89
CA ALA A 259 7.78 2.64 10.13
C ALA A 259 8.72 2.97 11.30
N ILE A 260 8.50 4.10 11.95
CA ILE A 260 9.35 4.61 13.02
C ILE A 260 9.03 3.89 14.33
N GLY A 261 10.05 3.30 14.95
CA GLY A 261 9.90 2.43 16.12
C GLY A 261 11.17 2.31 16.97
N GLY A 262 11.38 1.10 17.50
CA GLY A 262 12.42 0.78 18.49
C GLY A 262 11.83 0.54 19.87
N GLY A 263 12.26 1.34 20.84
CA GLY A 263 11.65 1.49 22.15
C GLY A 263 10.33 2.26 22.08
N GLU A 264 10.20 3.37 22.83
CA GLU A 264 9.07 4.28 22.65
C GLU A 264 9.51 5.49 21.81
N PRO A 265 9.19 5.54 20.50
CA PRO A 265 9.70 6.59 19.61
C PRO A 265 9.17 7.98 19.95
N THR A 266 7.97 8.10 20.52
CA THR A 266 7.40 9.41 20.91
C THR A 266 8.15 10.09 22.06
N LEU A 267 9.03 9.36 22.77
CA LEU A 267 9.91 9.88 23.81
C LEU A 267 11.30 10.26 23.29
N HIS A 268 11.56 10.15 21.99
CA HIS A 268 12.76 10.70 21.37
C HIS A 268 12.70 12.25 21.41
N PRO A 269 13.72 12.97 21.94
CA PRO A 269 13.68 14.43 22.10
C PRO A 269 13.48 15.24 20.81
N LYS A 270 13.67 14.59 19.65
CA LYS A 270 13.51 15.13 18.30
C LYS A 270 12.44 14.41 17.46
N PHE A 271 11.47 13.76 18.09
CA PHE A 271 10.50 12.93 17.37
C PHE A 271 9.70 13.69 16.30
N ALA A 272 9.23 14.91 16.60
CA ALA A 272 8.52 15.75 15.64
C ALA A 272 9.41 16.14 14.46
N GLU A 273 10.66 16.55 14.72
CA GLU A 273 11.62 16.93 13.69
C GLU A 273 12.13 15.74 12.85
N ILE A 274 11.99 14.50 13.33
CA ILE A 274 12.24 13.27 12.56
C ILE A 274 11.09 13.02 11.58
N VAL A 275 9.83 13.18 12.03
CA VAL A 275 8.66 13.08 11.14
C VAL A 275 8.69 14.15 10.05
N ASP A 276 9.08 15.39 10.40
CA ASP A 276 9.30 16.46 9.42
C ASP A 276 10.41 16.12 8.42
N ALA A 277 11.54 15.57 8.89
CA ALA A 277 12.64 15.17 8.00
C ALA A 277 12.25 14.06 7.00
N ALA A 278 11.39 13.12 7.41
CA ALA A 278 10.89 12.06 6.53
C ALA A 278 9.97 12.64 5.43
N ALA A 279 9.00 13.47 5.83
CA ALA A 279 8.10 14.13 4.91
C ALA A 279 8.84 15.02 3.89
N MET A 280 9.87 15.76 4.34
CA MET A 280 10.75 16.56 3.47
C MET A 280 11.58 15.70 2.48
N ALA A 281 11.87 14.44 2.81
CA ALA A 281 12.54 13.49 1.91
C ALA A 281 11.56 12.78 0.95
N HIS A 282 10.27 13.15 0.95
CA HIS A 282 9.18 12.48 0.22
C HIS A 282 8.96 11.00 0.61
N VAL A 283 9.44 10.60 1.79
CA VAL A 283 9.24 9.28 2.41
C VAL A 283 8.11 9.41 3.44
N VAL A 284 7.04 8.64 3.30
CA VAL A 284 5.88 8.76 4.20
C VAL A 284 6.24 8.24 5.60
N PRO A 285 6.16 9.08 6.65
CA PRO A 285 6.39 8.62 8.00
C PRO A 285 5.16 7.93 8.55
N ASN A 286 5.39 6.77 9.18
CA ASN A 286 4.43 6.09 10.04
C ASN A 286 5.13 5.80 11.38
N PHE A 287 4.40 5.54 12.46
CA PHE A 287 5.03 5.15 13.73
C PHE A 287 4.17 4.20 14.57
N THR A 288 4.82 3.38 15.41
CA THR A 288 4.15 2.57 16.44
C THR A 288 4.49 3.12 17.83
N THR A 289 3.49 3.23 18.71
CA THR A 289 3.66 3.72 20.08
C THR A 289 2.84 2.92 21.10
N LYS A 290 3.17 3.04 22.39
CA LYS A 290 2.31 2.68 23.52
C LYS A 290 1.89 3.91 24.35
N ASN A 291 2.38 5.09 23.99
CA ASN A 291 2.15 6.35 24.66
C ASN A 291 0.78 6.97 24.28
N VAL A 292 -0.31 6.40 24.82
CA VAL A 292 -1.68 6.89 24.61
C VAL A 292 -1.83 8.40 24.92
N PRO A 293 -1.29 8.95 26.02
CA PRO A 293 -1.36 10.39 26.29
C PRO A 293 -0.74 11.27 25.21
N TYR A 294 0.31 10.80 24.52
CA TYR A 294 0.91 11.55 23.41
C TYR A 294 -0.03 11.64 22.21
N VAL A 295 -0.59 10.52 21.75
CA VAL A 295 -1.45 10.50 20.54
C VAL A 295 -2.82 11.18 20.76
N SER A 296 -3.24 11.35 22.02
CA SER A 296 -4.40 12.16 22.41
C SER A 296 -4.07 13.62 22.71
N SER A 297 -2.81 14.06 22.57
CA SER A 297 -2.39 15.45 22.79
C SER A 297 -2.43 16.30 21.51
N THR A 298 -2.50 17.62 21.66
CA THR A 298 -2.41 18.57 20.53
C THR A 298 -1.09 18.43 19.76
N VAL A 299 0.02 18.16 20.45
CA VAL A 299 1.33 17.94 19.83
C VAL A 299 1.33 16.64 19.02
N GLY A 300 0.77 15.56 19.57
CA GLY A 300 0.60 14.30 18.86
C GLY A 300 -0.28 14.44 17.62
N ALA A 301 -1.40 15.16 17.71
CA ALA A 301 -2.28 15.43 16.58
C ALA A 301 -1.55 16.15 15.43
N ALA A 302 -0.77 17.21 15.73
CA ALA A 302 0.00 17.95 14.73
C ALA A 302 1.13 17.13 14.09
N VAL A 303 1.64 16.10 14.77
CA VAL A 303 2.59 15.14 14.19
C VAL A 303 1.87 14.08 13.33
N ILE A 304 0.73 13.55 13.82
CA ILE A 304 -0.10 12.57 13.10
C ILE A 304 -0.66 13.13 11.79
N GLU A 305 -0.95 14.43 11.71
CA GLU A 305 -1.34 15.11 10.47
C GLU A 305 -0.33 14.91 9.33
N LYS A 306 0.96 14.83 9.67
CA LYS A 306 2.08 14.65 8.72
C LYS A 306 2.42 13.19 8.40
N CYS A 307 1.89 12.24 9.17
CA CYS A 307 2.10 10.80 8.97
C CYS A 307 1.14 10.21 7.92
N GLY A 308 1.49 9.07 7.31
CA GLY A 308 0.52 8.26 6.57
C GLY A 308 -0.48 7.61 7.53
N GLY A 309 0.04 6.90 8.53
CA GLY A 309 -0.71 6.31 9.63
C GLY A 309 0.11 6.19 10.91
N PHE A 310 -0.53 5.77 11.99
CA PHE A 310 0.18 5.36 13.21
C PHE A 310 -0.52 4.18 13.90
N ALA A 311 0.25 3.40 14.64
CA ALA A 311 -0.26 2.25 15.38
C ALA A 311 -0.10 2.43 16.90
N VAL A 312 -1.09 1.97 17.66
CA VAL A 312 -0.97 1.84 19.13
C VAL A 312 -0.94 0.38 19.55
N SER A 313 0.06 0.02 20.34
CA SER A 313 0.29 -1.33 20.86
C SER A 313 -0.57 -1.64 22.10
N VAL A 314 -1.61 -2.45 21.93
CA VAL A 314 -2.56 -2.83 22.98
C VAL A 314 -2.32 -4.24 23.52
N GLY A 315 -2.55 -4.42 24.82
CA GLY A 315 -2.55 -5.71 25.48
C GLY A 315 -3.95 -6.32 25.61
N ARG A 316 -5.02 -5.51 25.73
CA ARG A 316 -6.40 -5.99 25.96
C ARG A 316 -7.46 -5.14 25.26
N GLY A 317 -8.67 -5.68 25.14
CA GLY A 317 -9.82 -4.96 24.58
C GLY A 317 -10.26 -3.73 25.38
N ASP A 318 -9.90 -3.63 26.66
CA ASP A 318 -10.09 -2.42 27.47
C ASP A 318 -9.21 -1.26 26.99
N ASP A 319 -7.96 -1.53 26.60
CA ASP A 319 -7.06 -0.53 26.02
C ASP A 319 -7.64 0.02 24.70
N VAL A 320 -8.29 -0.84 23.89
CA VAL A 320 -8.95 -0.45 22.64
C VAL A 320 -10.17 0.44 22.92
N ARG A 321 -10.98 0.10 23.93
CA ARG A 321 -12.10 0.95 24.38
C ARG A 321 -11.60 2.32 24.87
N GLN A 322 -10.49 2.33 25.61
CA GLN A 322 -9.87 3.59 26.05
C GLN A 322 -9.38 4.41 24.85
N LEU A 323 -8.70 3.81 23.88
CA LEU A 323 -8.26 4.49 22.66
C LEU A 323 -9.42 5.08 21.87
N ALA A 324 -10.50 4.31 21.66
CA ALA A 324 -11.69 4.77 20.95
C ALA A 324 -12.35 5.99 21.60
N ALA A 325 -12.24 6.14 22.92
CA ALA A 325 -12.78 7.28 23.68
C ALA A 325 -11.87 8.53 23.67
N HIS A 326 -10.56 8.39 23.43
CA HIS A 326 -9.58 9.48 23.56
C HIS A 326 -8.87 9.88 22.27
N VAL A 327 -9.00 9.10 21.18
CA VAL A 327 -8.44 9.42 19.86
C VAL A 327 -9.60 9.63 18.88
N THR A 328 -9.82 10.88 18.50
CA THR A 328 -10.96 11.34 17.69
C THR A 328 -10.51 12.20 16.50
N GLY A 329 -11.44 12.59 15.62
CA GLY A 329 -11.15 13.46 14.47
C GLY A 329 -10.15 12.86 13.48
N ALA A 330 -9.35 13.70 12.81
CA ALA A 330 -8.38 13.27 11.80
C ALA A 330 -7.34 12.25 12.32
N ALA A 331 -6.98 12.30 13.61
CA ALA A 331 -6.10 11.30 14.21
C ALA A 331 -6.77 9.91 14.26
N ARG A 332 -8.10 9.84 14.43
CA ARG A 332 -8.84 8.58 14.44
C ARG A 332 -8.89 7.92 13.06
N GLU A 333 -8.84 8.69 11.97
CA GLU A 333 -8.80 8.17 10.60
C GLU A 333 -7.47 7.45 10.29
N LYS A 334 -6.38 7.92 10.89
CA LYS A 334 -5.01 7.38 10.72
C LYS A 334 -4.60 6.31 11.75
N LEU A 335 -5.46 6.03 12.73
CA LEU A 335 -5.21 5.08 13.82
C LEU A 335 -5.37 3.62 13.37
N THR A 336 -4.35 2.82 13.65
CA THR A 336 -4.41 1.34 13.67
C THR A 336 -4.10 0.82 15.08
N VAL A 337 -4.67 -0.31 15.47
CA VAL A 337 -4.28 -1.04 16.68
C VAL A 337 -3.30 -2.16 16.32
N GLN A 338 -2.24 -2.33 17.10
CA GLN A 338 -1.30 -3.45 16.99
C GLN A 338 -1.39 -4.36 18.21
N HIS A 339 -1.39 -5.68 17.98
CA HIS A 339 -1.62 -6.66 19.05
C HIS A 339 -0.88 -7.98 18.83
N ILE A 340 -0.15 -8.47 19.85
CA ILE A 340 0.63 -9.71 19.78
C ILE A 340 -0.27 -10.92 20.09
N VAL A 341 -0.37 -11.85 19.14
CA VAL A 341 -1.18 -13.07 19.26
C VAL A 341 -0.51 -14.14 20.12
N GLY A 342 -1.32 -14.87 20.89
CA GLY A 342 -0.92 -16.10 21.59
C GLY A 342 -0.60 -15.93 23.08
N MET A 343 -0.46 -14.70 23.57
CA MET A 343 -0.28 -14.41 24.99
C MET A 343 -1.62 -14.57 25.74
N GLU A 344 -1.75 -15.57 26.62
CA GLU A 344 -2.98 -15.82 27.39
C GLU A 344 -3.48 -14.57 28.13
N ALA A 345 -2.57 -13.84 28.77
CA ALA A 345 -2.88 -12.61 29.52
C ALA A 345 -3.50 -11.49 28.67
N PHE A 346 -3.36 -11.55 27.34
CA PHE A 346 -3.82 -10.54 26.39
C PHE A 346 -5.25 -10.78 25.87
N ARG A 347 -5.71 -12.03 25.86
CA ARG A 347 -7.07 -12.42 25.42
C ARG A 347 -7.44 -11.87 24.04
N THR A 348 -6.70 -12.28 23.01
CA THR A 348 -6.79 -11.84 21.61
C THR A 348 -8.22 -11.60 21.10
N GLN A 349 -9.14 -12.54 21.31
CA GLN A 349 -10.56 -12.44 20.94
C GLN A 349 -11.19 -11.11 21.38
N GLY A 350 -10.99 -10.72 22.64
CA GLY A 350 -11.55 -9.49 23.20
C GLY A 350 -10.95 -8.21 22.62
N VAL A 351 -9.76 -8.28 22.00
CA VAL A 351 -9.15 -7.17 21.25
C VAL A 351 -9.77 -7.10 19.86
N ILE A 352 -9.92 -8.24 19.16
CA ILE A 352 -10.59 -8.34 17.85
C ILE A 352 -12.02 -7.77 17.94
N THR A 353 -12.81 -8.25 18.91
CA THR A 353 -14.19 -7.77 19.13
C THR A 353 -14.23 -6.27 19.47
N ALA A 354 -13.30 -5.76 20.29
CA ALA A 354 -13.26 -4.35 20.64
C ALA A 354 -12.86 -3.45 19.45
N CYS A 355 -11.90 -3.89 18.62
CA CYS A 355 -11.49 -3.16 17.43
C CYS A 355 -12.64 -3.09 16.40
N ALA A 356 -13.36 -4.18 16.17
CA ALA A 356 -14.51 -4.20 15.28
C ALA A 356 -15.67 -3.34 15.81
N ALA A 357 -16.03 -3.47 17.10
CA ALA A 357 -17.06 -2.62 17.69
C ALA A 357 -16.72 -1.12 17.62
N ALA A 358 -15.43 -0.77 17.74
CA ALA A 358 -14.95 0.61 17.58
C ALA A 358 -14.63 1.01 16.14
N GLN A 359 -14.77 0.11 15.16
CA GLN A 359 -14.37 0.27 13.75
C GLN A 359 -12.90 0.70 13.55
N ILE A 360 -11.99 0.27 14.43
CA ILE A 360 -10.55 0.57 14.37
C ILE A 360 -9.82 -0.55 13.61
N PRO A 361 -9.06 -0.27 12.54
CA PRO A 361 -8.19 -1.26 11.90
C PRO A 361 -7.25 -1.96 12.88
N LEU A 362 -7.06 -3.28 12.71
CA LEU A 362 -6.27 -4.12 13.60
C LEU A 362 -5.14 -4.80 12.81
N THR A 363 -3.91 -4.70 13.30
CA THR A 363 -2.78 -5.52 12.85
C THR A 363 -2.43 -6.52 13.95
N LEU A 364 -2.63 -7.79 13.67
CA LEU A 364 -2.21 -8.89 14.53
C LEU A 364 -0.71 -9.17 14.27
N LEU A 365 0.05 -9.40 15.34
CA LEU A 365 1.49 -9.59 15.30
C LEU A 365 1.87 -10.97 15.84
N GLY A 366 2.84 -11.61 15.21
CA GLY A 366 3.42 -12.86 15.66
C GLY A 366 4.32 -12.66 16.88
N TYR A 367 4.41 -13.68 17.71
CA TYR A 367 5.35 -13.64 18.83
C TYR A 367 6.79 -13.81 18.33
N LYS A 368 7.66 -12.87 18.71
CA LYS A 368 9.08 -12.85 18.36
C LYS A 368 9.90 -13.36 19.56
N TYR A 369 10.80 -14.30 19.31
CA TYR A 369 11.51 -15.09 20.34
C TYR A 369 12.89 -14.52 20.73
N THR A 370 13.16 -13.26 20.39
CA THR A 370 14.40 -12.53 20.71
C THR A 370 14.22 -11.61 21.92
N GLY A 371 15.30 -11.00 22.42
CA GLY A 371 15.27 -10.08 23.56
C GLY A 371 14.62 -10.71 24.80
N ARG A 372 13.73 -9.96 25.47
CA ARG A 372 12.95 -10.49 26.60
C ARG A 372 11.86 -11.47 26.17
N GLY A 373 11.42 -11.41 24.91
CA GLY A 373 10.51 -12.40 24.32
C GLY A 373 11.03 -13.84 24.45
N ALA A 374 12.34 -14.05 24.30
CA ALA A 374 12.99 -15.34 24.52
C ALA A 374 12.64 -15.95 25.89
N MET A 375 12.67 -15.14 26.94
CA MET A 375 12.43 -15.57 28.33
C MET A 375 10.96 -15.89 28.63
N HIS A 376 10.02 -15.47 27.77
CA HIS A 376 8.58 -15.58 28.01
C HIS A 376 7.82 -16.43 27.00
N ALA A 377 8.53 -17.03 26.04
CA ALA A 377 8.03 -18.07 25.14
C ALA A 377 7.19 -19.17 25.82
N LYS A 378 7.50 -19.52 27.08
CA LYS A 378 6.81 -20.55 27.86
C LYS A 378 5.32 -20.26 28.13
N SER A 379 4.87 -19.00 28.12
CA SER A 379 3.44 -18.69 28.27
C SER A 379 2.61 -19.00 27.01
N LEU A 380 3.26 -19.16 25.85
CA LEU A 380 2.60 -19.49 24.58
C LEU A 380 2.29 -20.99 24.46
N GLN A 381 3.11 -21.83 25.09
CA GLN A 381 3.03 -23.29 25.03
C GLN A 381 1.76 -23.88 25.66
N ARG A 382 0.90 -23.03 26.24
CA ARG A 382 -0.37 -23.41 26.89
C ARG A 382 -1.62 -23.09 26.07
N ASN A 383 -1.50 -22.42 24.92
CA ASN A 383 -2.67 -22.13 24.10
C ASN A 383 -3.09 -23.37 23.28
N PRO A 384 -4.27 -23.98 23.54
CA PRO A 384 -4.72 -25.16 22.81
C PRO A 384 -5.24 -24.86 21.40
N ARG A 385 -5.45 -23.57 21.04
CA ARG A 385 -5.89 -23.12 19.71
C ARG A 385 -4.99 -21.97 19.22
N PRO A 386 -3.76 -22.27 18.75
CA PRO A 386 -2.80 -21.24 18.33
C PRO A 386 -3.26 -20.42 17.11
N ASP A 387 -4.12 -21.01 16.28
CA ASP A 387 -4.74 -20.48 15.07
C ASP A 387 -6.15 -19.90 15.29
N GLY A 388 -6.78 -20.13 16.46
CA GLY A 388 -8.18 -19.76 16.73
C GLY A 388 -8.52 -18.27 16.61
N TRP A 389 -7.50 -17.40 16.53
CA TRP A 389 -7.67 -15.98 16.18
C TRP A 389 -8.23 -15.78 14.76
N ILE A 390 -7.99 -16.73 13.84
CA ILE A 390 -8.56 -16.72 12.48
C ILE A 390 -10.07 -16.90 12.56
N ASP A 391 -10.53 -17.85 13.37
CA ASP A 391 -11.97 -18.08 13.58
C ASP A 391 -12.63 -16.89 14.31
N ASP A 392 -11.94 -16.27 15.29
CA ASP A 392 -12.40 -15.05 15.95
C ASP A 392 -12.56 -13.88 14.95
N VAL A 393 -11.58 -13.69 14.04
CA VAL A 393 -11.65 -12.68 12.97
C VAL A 393 -12.80 -12.99 12.02
N LYS A 394 -12.95 -14.24 11.55
CA LYS A 394 -14.05 -14.66 10.67
C LYS A 394 -15.42 -14.42 11.29
N TYR A 395 -15.60 -14.80 12.56
CA TYR A 395 -16.85 -14.63 13.29
C TYR A 395 -17.24 -13.14 13.37
N VAL A 396 -16.28 -12.30 13.75
CA VAL A 396 -16.49 -10.85 13.85
C VAL A 396 -16.74 -10.20 12.49
N LEU A 397 -16.05 -10.66 11.42
CA LEU A 397 -16.27 -10.20 10.04
C LEU A 397 -17.61 -10.65 9.46
N ALA A 398 -18.13 -11.83 9.83
CA ALA A 398 -19.46 -12.29 9.41
C ALA A 398 -20.61 -11.45 10.01
N ASP A 399 -20.38 -10.86 11.19
CA ASP A 399 -21.30 -9.90 11.85
C ASP A 399 -21.17 -8.47 11.28
N GLN A 400 -20.15 -8.20 10.45
CA GLN A 400 -19.98 -6.88 9.83
C GLN A 400 -20.92 -6.69 8.63
N GLY A 401 -21.73 -5.63 8.68
CA GLY A 401 -22.50 -5.17 7.51
C GLY A 401 -21.62 -4.62 6.38
N ARG A 402 -22.22 -4.46 5.19
CA ARG A 402 -21.59 -3.97 3.94
C ARG A 402 -20.81 -2.64 4.05
N TRP A 403 -21.02 -1.88 5.12
CA TRP A 403 -20.45 -0.56 5.40
C TRP A 403 -19.33 -0.56 6.44
N SER A 404 -18.94 -1.73 6.97
CA SER A 404 -17.89 -1.81 7.99
C SER A 404 -16.54 -1.35 7.46
N SER A 405 -15.88 -0.45 8.18
CA SER A 405 -14.50 -0.03 7.89
C SER A 405 -13.46 -0.89 8.61
N PHE A 406 -13.88 -1.92 9.36
CA PHE A 406 -12.98 -2.80 10.08
C PHE A 406 -12.12 -3.64 9.13
N LYS A 407 -10.81 -3.46 9.21
CA LYS A 407 -9.81 -4.20 8.43
C LYS A 407 -8.86 -4.92 9.38
N VAL A 408 -8.52 -6.17 9.06
CA VAL A 408 -7.50 -6.93 9.77
C VAL A 408 -6.29 -7.13 8.85
N ALA A 409 -5.11 -6.91 9.40
CA ALA A 409 -3.82 -7.25 8.80
C ALA A 409 -3.03 -8.17 9.73
N VAL A 410 -2.01 -8.83 9.19
CA VAL A 410 -1.06 -9.67 9.92
C VAL A 410 0.37 -9.26 9.56
N ASP A 411 1.32 -9.51 10.46
CA ASP A 411 2.75 -9.41 10.13
C ASP A 411 3.24 -10.66 9.37
N THR A 412 4.48 -10.56 8.86
CA THR A 412 5.21 -11.64 8.18
C THR A 412 5.27 -12.91 9.03
N VAL A 413 5.47 -12.78 10.34
CA VAL A 413 5.55 -13.91 11.29
C VAL A 413 4.25 -14.70 11.38
N LEU A 414 3.08 -14.03 11.46
CA LEU A 414 1.79 -14.74 11.42
C LEU A 414 1.44 -15.24 10.02
N ALA A 415 1.73 -14.45 8.98
CA ALA A 415 1.46 -14.82 7.59
C ALA A 415 2.22 -16.08 7.16
N ASP A 416 3.47 -16.25 7.60
CA ASP A 416 4.26 -17.45 7.35
C ASP A 416 3.77 -18.63 8.20
N LYS A 417 3.60 -18.42 9.51
CA LYS A 417 3.22 -19.48 10.47
C LYS A 417 1.86 -20.11 10.18
N PHE A 418 0.91 -19.33 9.68
CA PHE A 418 -0.46 -19.78 9.40
C PHE A 418 -0.80 -19.72 7.89
N TYR A 419 0.21 -19.76 7.03
CA TYR A 419 0.05 -19.59 5.58
C TYR A 419 -1.04 -20.49 4.98
N ASP A 420 -0.92 -21.81 5.13
CA ASP A 420 -1.84 -22.78 4.52
C ASP A 420 -3.28 -22.54 5.03
N ARG A 421 -3.45 -22.29 6.34
CA ARG A 421 -4.73 -21.98 6.97
C ARG A 421 -5.37 -20.69 6.46
N LEU A 422 -4.56 -19.69 6.10
CA LEU A 422 -5.04 -18.44 5.49
C LEU A 422 -5.48 -18.63 4.04
N ILE A 423 -4.75 -19.45 3.27
CA ILE A 423 -5.11 -19.81 1.89
C ILE A 423 -6.40 -20.66 1.88
N ASP A 424 -6.54 -21.63 2.79
CA ASP A 424 -7.76 -22.46 2.96
C ASP A 424 -9.01 -21.61 3.27
N GLU A 425 -8.83 -20.47 3.96
CA GLU A 425 -9.88 -19.50 4.27
C GLU A 425 -10.09 -18.45 3.15
N GLY A 426 -9.46 -18.65 1.99
CA GLY A 426 -9.66 -17.83 0.79
C GLY A 426 -8.92 -16.49 0.81
N VAL A 427 -7.93 -16.29 1.70
CA VAL A 427 -7.05 -15.12 1.61
C VAL A 427 -6.20 -15.25 0.35
N PRO A 428 -6.24 -14.30 -0.59
CA PRO A 428 -5.46 -14.43 -1.82
C PRO A 428 -3.95 -14.41 -1.54
N GLU A 429 -3.19 -15.31 -2.17
CA GLU A 429 -1.73 -15.37 -2.04
C GLU A 429 -1.05 -14.03 -2.36
N TRP A 430 -1.57 -13.29 -3.35
CA TRP A 430 -1.09 -11.95 -3.72
C TRP A 430 -1.37 -10.86 -2.67
N CYS A 431 -2.15 -11.12 -1.62
CA CYS A 431 -2.28 -10.24 -0.44
C CYS A 431 -1.21 -10.51 0.62
N LEU A 432 -0.49 -11.63 0.55
CA LEU A 432 0.39 -12.11 1.60
C LEU A 432 1.87 -11.82 1.30
N THR A 433 2.66 -11.69 2.35
CA THR A 433 4.13 -11.65 2.29
C THR A 433 4.63 -12.37 3.53
N ARG A 434 5.45 -13.41 3.31
CA ARG A 434 5.86 -14.36 4.37
C ARG A 434 7.21 -14.00 5.01
N LYS A 435 8.02 -13.20 4.32
CA LYS A 435 9.39 -12.87 4.74
C LYS A 435 9.65 -11.38 4.60
N ASP A 436 10.38 -10.84 5.58
CA ASP A 436 11.00 -9.52 5.47
C ASP A 436 12.27 -9.60 4.61
N GLY A 437 12.97 -8.49 4.38
CA GLY A 437 14.17 -8.43 3.52
C GLY A 437 13.87 -8.47 2.01
N GLN A 438 12.69 -8.93 1.59
CA GLN A 438 12.26 -8.98 0.19
C GLN A 438 11.92 -7.59 -0.36
N PHE A 439 11.03 -6.88 0.33
CA PHE A 439 10.55 -5.53 -0.02
C PHE A 439 10.61 -4.56 1.17
N SER A 440 11.06 -5.07 2.32
CA SER A 440 11.30 -4.34 3.56
C SER A 440 12.78 -4.43 3.92
N ALA A 441 13.26 -3.48 4.71
CA ALA A 441 14.51 -3.61 5.45
C ALA A 441 14.33 -3.02 6.85
N TYR A 442 15.21 -3.37 7.79
CA TYR A 442 15.26 -2.77 9.11
C TYR A 442 16.53 -1.94 9.27
N VAL A 443 16.39 -0.72 9.78
CA VAL A 443 17.50 0.16 10.13
C VAL A 443 17.47 0.46 11.62
N ASP A 444 18.54 0.07 12.30
CA ASP A 444 18.84 0.49 13.66
C ASP A 444 19.70 1.77 13.59
N ALA A 445 19.06 2.93 13.74
CA ALA A 445 19.76 4.22 13.70
C ALA A 445 20.52 4.54 15.00
N VAL A 446 20.36 3.72 16.06
CA VAL A 446 21.17 3.83 17.29
C VAL A 446 22.55 3.21 17.09
N THR A 447 22.66 2.24 16.19
CA THR A 447 23.92 1.55 15.85
C THR A 447 24.45 1.86 14.44
N GLY A 448 23.66 2.49 13.57
CA GLY A 448 24.04 2.81 12.18
C GLY A 448 24.04 1.59 11.26
N ARG A 449 23.17 0.61 11.52
CA ARG A 449 23.19 -0.71 10.86
C ARG A 449 21.87 -1.05 10.19
N VAL A 450 21.97 -1.77 9.07
CA VAL A 450 20.84 -2.32 8.32
C VAL A 450 20.79 -3.85 8.44
N HIS A 451 19.60 -4.41 8.56
CA HIS A 451 19.30 -5.84 8.72
C HIS A 451 18.12 -6.25 7.81
N PRO A 452 17.92 -7.54 7.49
CA PRO A 452 16.75 -8.01 6.74
C PRO A 452 15.43 -7.72 7.45
N SER A 453 15.38 -7.94 8.77
CA SER A 453 14.20 -7.68 9.60
C SER A 453 14.61 -7.21 11.00
N SER A 454 13.64 -6.71 11.78
CA SER A 454 13.87 -6.20 13.13
C SER A 454 14.10 -7.29 14.20
N TYR A 455 14.01 -8.57 13.84
CA TYR A 455 13.94 -9.67 14.81
C TYR A 455 14.71 -10.93 14.43
N GLU A 456 15.28 -11.01 13.22
CA GLU A 456 16.22 -12.06 12.84
C GLU A 456 17.57 -11.91 13.53
N ASP A 457 18.20 -13.05 13.82
CA ASP A 457 19.56 -13.10 14.36
C ASP A 457 20.59 -12.81 13.25
N HIS A 458 20.75 -11.52 12.94
CA HIS A 458 21.66 -11.02 11.94
C HIS A 458 22.52 -9.87 12.53
N PRO A 459 23.86 -9.89 12.39
CA PRO A 459 24.76 -8.92 13.05
C PRO A 459 24.62 -7.47 12.55
N GLY A 460 23.86 -7.29 11.46
CA GLY A 460 23.70 -6.02 10.78
C GLY A 460 24.92 -5.64 9.95
N VAL A 461 24.69 -4.84 8.92
CA VAL A 461 25.76 -4.27 8.08
C VAL A 461 25.78 -2.76 8.30
N GLU A 462 26.96 -2.19 8.51
CA GLU A 462 27.13 -0.74 8.60
C GLU A 462 26.97 -0.11 7.21
N PHE A 463 26.34 1.07 7.15
CA PHE A 463 26.17 1.83 5.92
C PHE A 463 26.42 3.32 6.19
N VAL A 464 26.88 4.03 5.17
CA VAL A 464 27.19 5.48 5.24
C VAL A 464 26.50 6.29 4.14
N ASP A 465 26.08 5.62 3.07
CA ASP A 465 25.47 6.22 1.89
C ASP A 465 24.51 5.25 1.19
N ALA A 466 23.84 5.72 0.14
CA ALA A 466 22.88 4.94 -0.64
C ALA A 466 23.50 3.69 -1.28
N THR A 467 24.77 3.76 -1.70
CA THR A 467 25.47 2.64 -2.37
C THR A 467 25.76 1.51 -1.39
N THR A 468 26.32 1.83 -0.22
CA THR A 468 26.60 0.87 0.86
C THR A 468 25.31 0.30 1.45
N PHE A 469 24.28 1.12 1.63
CA PHE A 469 22.95 0.66 2.05
C PHE A 469 22.33 -0.33 1.06
N THR A 470 22.29 0.01 -0.24
CA THR A 470 21.74 -0.87 -1.27
C THR A 470 22.55 -2.17 -1.41
N ALA A 471 23.89 -2.10 -1.34
CA ALA A 471 24.73 -3.29 -1.36
C ALA A 471 24.45 -4.24 -0.18
N ALA A 472 24.31 -3.69 1.03
CA ALA A 472 23.94 -4.45 2.22
C ALA A 472 22.54 -5.09 2.09
N TYR A 473 21.54 -4.29 1.69
CA TYR A 473 20.17 -4.75 1.45
C TYR A 473 20.09 -5.86 0.41
N GLN A 474 20.81 -5.72 -0.72
CA GLN A 474 20.87 -6.77 -1.74
C GLN A 474 21.56 -8.04 -1.24
N GLY A 475 22.58 -7.91 -0.38
CA GLY A 475 23.30 -9.03 0.22
C GLY A 475 22.48 -9.92 1.18
N PHE A 476 21.34 -9.46 1.68
CA PHE A 476 20.49 -10.30 2.55
C PHE A 476 19.87 -11.47 1.78
N ALA A 477 20.00 -12.67 2.36
CA ALA A 477 19.29 -13.85 1.90
C ALA A 477 17.77 -13.65 2.03
N VAL A 478 17.02 -14.31 1.14
CA VAL A 478 15.56 -14.25 1.01
C VAL A 478 14.99 -15.65 1.01
#